data_AF-A0A938SCW3-F1
#
_entry.id   AF-A0A938SCW3-F1
#
_cell.length_a   1.000
_cell.length_b   1.000
_cell.length_c   1.000
_cell.angle_alpha   90.00
_cell.angle_beta   90.00
_cell.angle_gamma   90.00
#
_symmetry.space_group_name_H-M   'P 1'
#
loop_
_entity.id
_entity.type
_entity.pdbx_description
1 polymer ?
#
loop_
_entity_poly.entity_id
_entity_poly.type
_entity_poly.pdbx_seq_one_letter_code
_entity_poly.pdbx_strand_id
1 'polypeptide(L)'
;MMYDAAIRASARTGSAFLVALFVAAFLVRAAYVVTLDESLQFADSVGYDALAKNLLAGKGLVFDETHQVVRAPFYPIFLAACYELFGPGALLMPRLIQCAVGAILCLLVFLLAQRVFDERA
;
A
#
# COMPACT_ATOMS: atom_id res chain seq x y z
N MET A 1 6.92 1.47 -42.75
CA MET A 1 5.62 0.77 -42.89
C MET A 1 5.61 -0.62 -42.22
N MET A 2 6.72 -1.36 -42.16
CA MET A 2 6.81 -2.66 -41.47
C MET A 2 7.12 -2.57 -39.95
N TYR A 3 7.52 -1.40 -39.45
CA TYR A 3 7.88 -1.18 -38.04
C TYR A 3 6.64 -0.97 -37.13
N ASP A 4 5.55 -0.42 -37.69
CA ASP A 4 4.32 -0.13 -36.92
C ASP A 4 3.43 -1.38 -36.70
N ALA A 5 3.73 -2.50 -37.35
CA ALA A 5 2.97 -3.74 -37.18
C ALA A 5 3.41 -4.52 -35.93
N ALA A 6 4.69 -4.46 -35.56
CA ALA A 6 5.24 -5.18 -34.41
C ALA A 6 4.80 -4.58 -33.06
N ILE A 7 4.56 -3.27 -32.99
CA ILE A 7 4.04 -2.58 -31.79
C ILE A 7 2.60 -3.00 -31.46
N ARG A 8 1.85 -3.55 -32.45
CA ARG A 8 0.43 -3.88 -32.32
C ARG A 8 0.13 -5.29 -31.80
N ALA A 9 1.15 -6.11 -31.53
CA ALA A 9 0.99 -7.52 -31.22
C ALA A 9 1.31 -7.93 -29.77
N SER A 10 1.42 -7.00 -28.82
CA SER A 10 1.35 -7.35 -27.40
C SER A 10 -0.07 -7.81 -27.09
N ALA A 11 -0.22 -9.05 -26.63
CA ALA A 11 -1.51 -9.67 -26.36
C ALA A 11 -2.37 -8.70 -25.54
N ARG A 12 -3.47 -8.22 -26.13
CA ARG A 12 -4.45 -7.33 -25.49
C ARG A 12 -4.89 -7.98 -24.18
N THR A 13 -4.23 -7.64 -23.09
CA THR A 13 -4.70 -8.04 -21.77
C THR A 13 -5.99 -7.27 -21.55
N GLY A 14 -7.10 -8.00 -21.55
CA GLY A 14 -8.41 -7.38 -21.41
C GLY A 14 -8.46 -6.59 -20.11
N SER A 15 -9.09 -5.40 -20.15
CA SER A 15 -9.37 -4.63 -18.93
C SER A 15 -10.06 -5.47 -17.86
N ALA A 16 -10.90 -6.43 -18.28
CA ALA A 16 -11.52 -7.43 -17.40
C ALA A 16 -10.51 -8.27 -16.61
N PHE A 17 -9.40 -8.70 -17.22
CA PHE A 17 -8.36 -9.46 -16.53
C PHE A 17 -7.64 -8.60 -15.49
N LEU A 18 -7.28 -7.36 -15.84
CA LEU A 18 -6.63 -6.43 -14.90
C LEU A 18 -7.54 -6.10 -13.72
N VAL A 19 -8.84 -5.88 -13.98
CA VAL A 19 -9.83 -5.69 -12.92
C VAL A 19 -9.96 -6.93 -12.04
N ALA A 20 -10.04 -8.13 -12.63
CA ALA A 20 -10.10 -9.38 -11.88
C ALA A 20 -8.84 -9.59 -11.01
N LEU A 21 -7.65 -9.30 -11.53
CA LEU A 21 -6.39 -9.39 -10.81
C LEU A 21 -6.37 -8.42 -9.62
N PHE A 22 -6.78 -7.17 -9.83
CA PHE A 22 -6.89 -6.18 -8.76
C PHE A 22 -7.88 -6.61 -7.68
N VAL A 23 -9.10 -6.99 -8.08
CA VAL A 23 -10.17 -7.38 -7.16
C VAL A 23 -9.77 -8.61 -6.37
N ALA A 24 -9.21 -9.64 -7.01
CA ALA A 24 -8.72 -10.82 -6.31
C ALA A 24 -7.60 -10.48 -5.31
N ALA A 25 -6.61 -9.69 -5.73
CA ALA A 25 -5.49 -9.27 -4.87
C ALA A 25 -5.95 -8.43 -3.67
N PHE A 26 -6.95 -7.56 -3.88
CA PHE A 26 -7.55 -6.75 -2.83
C PHE A 26 -8.38 -7.60 -1.88
N LEU A 27 -9.30 -8.43 -2.39
CA LEU A 27 -10.20 -9.24 -1.58
C LEU A 27 -9.46 -10.21 -0.68
N VAL A 28 -8.40 -10.87 -1.16
CA VAL A 28 -7.58 -11.77 -0.33
C VAL A 28 -6.97 -11.03 0.86
N ARG A 29 -6.44 -9.81 0.64
CA ARG A 29 -5.83 -9.00 1.70
C ARG A 29 -6.87 -8.42 2.64
N ALA A 30 -7.98 -7.90 2.10
CA ALA A 30 -9.07 -7.35 2.87
C ALA A 30 -9.73 -8.43 3.74
N ALA A 31 -9.93 -9.64 3.21
CA ALA A 31 -10.46 -10.78 3.96
C ALA A 31 -9.59 -11.13 5.17
N TYR A 32 -8.27 -11.06 5.04
CA TYR A 32 -7.38 -11.21 6.20
C TYR A 32 -7.50 -10.03 7.16
N VAL A 33 -7.46 -8.79 6.67
CA VAL A 33 -7.54 -7.57 7.50
C VAL A 33 -8.81 -7.51 8.36
N VAL A 34 -9.96 -7.92 7.83
CA VAL A 34 -11.22 -7.92 8.61
C VAL A 34 -11.26 -8.98 9.72
N THR A 35 -10.34 -9.95 9.71
CA THR A 35 -10.21 -10.91 10.82
C THR A 35 -9.34 -10.39 11.96
N LEU A 36 -8.60 -9.29 11.74
CA LEU A 36 -7.78 -8.66 12.76
C LEU A 36 -8.63 -7.74 13.64
N ASP A 37 -8.42 -7.81 14.94
CA ASP A 37 -8.95 -6.85 15.89
C ASP A 37 -8.24 -5.49 15.79
N GLU A 38 -8.84 -4.46 16.40
CA GLU A 38 -8.32 -3.09 16.43
C GLU A 38 -7.13 -2.91 17.40
N SER A 39 -6.35 -3.96 17.63
CA SER A 39 -5.10 -3.88 18.39
C SER A 39 -3.88 -3.86 17.47
N LEU A 40 -2.78 -3.35 18.00
CA LEU A 40 -1.48 -3.35 17.34
C LEU A 40 -0.89 -4.76 17.42
N GLN A 41 -0.94 -5.49 16.31
CA GLN A 41 -0.54 -6.91 16.24
C GLN A 41 0.96 -7.13 16.23
N PHE A 42 1.74 -6.12 15.82
CA PHE A 42 3.17 -6.26 15.59
C PHE A 42 3.96 -5.28 16.46
N ALA A 43 5.11 -5.72 16.98
CA ALA A 43 5.92 -4.94 17.91
C ALA A 43 6.41 -3.61 17.31
N ASP A 44 6.69 -3.58 16.01
CA ASP A 44 7.09 -2.37 15.29
C ASP A 44 5.93 -1.38 15.09
N SER A 45 4.69 -1.87 15.05
CA SER A 45 3.49 -1.05 14.87
C SER A 45 3.26 -0.08 16.03
N VAL A 46 3.70 -0.45 17.24
CA VAL A 46 3.70 0.44 18.42
C VAL A 46 4.56 1.68 18.16
N GLY A 47 5.72 1.49 17.53
CA GLY A 47 6.61 2.59 17.15
C GLY A 47 5.97 3.55 16.16
N TYR A 48 5.35 3.01 15.11
CA TYR A 48 4.70 3.81 14.08
C TYR A 48 3.46 4.56 14.58
N ASP A 49 2.63 3.90 15.40
CA ASP A 49 1.45 4.49 16.03
C ASP A 49 1.83 5.65 16.98
N ALA A 50 2.87 5.45 17.80
CA ALA A 50 3.38 6.49 18.69
C ALA A 50 3.86 7.73 17.91
N LEU A 51 4.64 7.52 16.84
CA LEU A 51 5.13 8.61 15.99
C LEU A 51 3.98 9.37 15.30
N ALA A 52 2.96 8.66 14.82
CA ALA A 52 1.79 9.27 14.21
C ALA A 52 1.00 10.13 15.21
N LYS A 53 0.78 9.62 16.43
CA LYS A 53 0.11 10.35 17.50
C LYS A 53 0.91 11.57 17.97
N ASN A 54 2.23 11.46 18.09
CA ASN A 54 3.10 12.58 18.45
C ASN A 54 3.12 13.66 17.37
N LEU A 55 3.08 13.27 16.09
CA LEU A 55 2.96 14.20 14.97
C LEU A 55 1.66 15.00 15.05
N LEU A 56 0.51 14.33 15.25
CA LEU A 56 -0.78 14.99 15.41
C LEU A 56 -0.86 15.88 16.66
N ALA A 57 -0.13 15.53 17.72
CA ALA A 57 -0.01 16.34 18.93
C ALA A 57 0.93 17.54 18.79
N GLY A 58 1.50 17.80 17.60
CA GLY A 58 2.42 18.92 17.35
C GLY A 58 3.82 18.71 17.91
N LYS A 59 4.17 17.51 18.38
CA LYS A 59 5.49 17.17 18.92
C LYS A 59 6.50 16.77 17.84
N GLY A 60 6.03 16.59 16.60
CA GLY A 60 6.83 16.08 15.49
C GLY A 60 7.02 14.57 15.52
N LEU A 61 7.91 14.06 14.67
CA LEU A 61 8.17 12.63 14.49
C LEU A 61 9.13 12.05 15.54
N VAL A 62 8.86 12.32 16.81
CA VAL A 62 9.74 11.94 17.94
C VAL A 62 9.17 10.72 18.65
N PHE A 63 10.02 9.72 18.95
CA PHE A 63 9.58 8.51 19.67
C PHE A 63 9.66 8.70 21.19
N ASP A 64 10.77 9.25 21.68
CA ASP A 64 10.97 9.71 23.06
C ASP A 64 11.95 10.91 23.09
N GLU A 65 12.23 11.48 24.27
CA GLU A 65 13.08 12.67 24.42
C GLU A 65 14.52 12.49 23.88
N THR A 66 15.00 11.25 23.72
CA THR A 66 16.36 10.92 23.24
C THR A 66 16.38 10.34 21.83
N HIS A 67 15.26 9.83 21.32
CA HIS A 67 15.14 9.15 20.03
C HIS A 67 14.20 9.89 19.08
N GLN A 68 14.79 10.82 18.32
CA GLN A 68 14.05 11.71 17.43
C GLN A 68 13.72 11.09 16.06
N VAL A 69 14.42 10.05 15.60
CA VAL A 69 14.14 9.41 14.29
C VAL A 69 14.45 7.91 14.35
N VAL A 70 13.56 7.11 14.93
CA VAL A 70 13.74 5.64 14.99
C VAL A 70 13.21 4.94 13.73
N ARG A 71 12.35 5.63 12.96
CA ARG A 71 11.66 5.08 11.79
C ARG A 71 11.61 6.09 10.65
N ALA A 72 11.55 5.59 9.43
CA ALA A 72 11.36 6.43 8.25
C ALA A 72 10.04 7.22 8.37
N PRO A 73 10.03 8.50 7.96
CA PRO A 73 8.94 9.43 8.28
C PRO A 73 7.65 9.18 7.49
N PHE A 74 7.75 8.55 6.33
CA PHE A 74 6.63 8.40 5.40
C PHE A 74 5.44 7.65 6.01
N TYR A 75 5.71 6.52 6.67
CA TYR A 75 4.66 5.69 7.25
C TYR A 75 3.95 6.34 8.46
N PRO A 76 4.67 6.92 9.45
CA PRO A 76 4.05 7.75 10.49
C PRO A 76 3.19 8.90 9.94
N ILE A 77 3.65 9.60 8.90
CA ILE A 77 2.90 10.70 8.27
C ILE A 77 1.62 10.17 7.63
N PHE A 78 1.71 9.07 6.88
CA PHE A 78 0.54 8.39 6.31
C PHE A 78 -0.48 8.00 7.40
N LEU A 79 0.01 7.44 8.50
CA LEU A 79 -0.83 6.99 9.61
C LEU A 79 -1.48 8.17 10.33
N ALA A 80 -0.75 9.26 10.55
CA ALA A 80 -1.26 10.50 11.11
C ALA A 80 -2.39 11.08 10.26
N ALA A 81 -2.22 11.14 8.93
CA ALA A 81 -3.27 11.58 8.01
C ALA A 81 -4.52 10.68 8.09
N CYS A 82 -4.35 9.36 8.23
CA CYS A 82 -5.48 8.46 8.43
C CYS A 82 -6.20 8.72 9.76
N TYR A 83 -5.46 8.94 10.84
CA TYR A 83 -6.05 9.22 12.16
C TYR A 83 -6.74 10.58 12.22
N GLU A 84 -6.27 11.57 11.46
CA GLU A 84 -6.94 12.86 11.31
C GLU A 84 -8.30 12.71 10.60
N LEU A 85 -8.38 11.85 9.57
CA LEU A 85 -9.59 11.65 8.77
C LEU A 85 -10.61 10.68 9.40
N PHE A 86 -10.14 9.62 10.05
CA PHE A 86 -10.97 8.50 10.51
C PHE A 86 -11.03 8.35 12.04
N GLY A 87 -10.26 9.15 12.77
CA GLY A 87 -10.21 9.16 14.23
C GLY A 87 -8.94 8.50 14.81
N PRO A 88 -8.53 8.89 16.03
CA PRO A 88 -7.35 8.33 16.68
C PRO A 88 -7.50 6.82 16.90
N GLY A 89 -6.50 6.04 16.47
CA GLY A 89 -6.50 4.58 16.67
C GLY A 89 -7.37 3.80 15.68
N ALA A 90 -7.94 4.46 14.65
CA ALA A 90 -8.64 3.77 13.57
C ALA A 90 -7.62 2.96 12.73
N LEU A 91 -7.38 1.70 13.11
CA LEU A 91 -6.42 0.82 12.45
C LEU A 91 -6.99 0.13 11.20
N LEU A 92 -8.31 -0.02 11.11
CA LEU A 92 -8.94 -0.70 9.98
C LEU A 92 -8.73 0.08 8.66
N MET A 93 -8.95 1.39 8.66
CA MET A 93 -8.83 2.24 7.48
C MET A 93 -7.41 2.25 6.86
N PRO A 94 -6.32 2.50 7.61
CA PRO A 94 -4.98 2.44 7.04
C PRO A 94 -4.63 1.03 6.52
N ARG A 95 -5.11 -0.04 7.16
CA ARG A 95 -4.93 -1.42 6.67
C ARG A 95 -5.65 -1.64 5.32
N LEU A 96 -6.88 -1.14 5.17
CA LEU A 96 -7.62 -1.25 3.90
C LEU A 96 -6.98 -0.44 2.77
N ILE A 97 -6.46 0.76 3.06
CA ILE A 97 -5.70 1.56 2.10
C ILE A 97 -4.44 0.80 1.66
N GLN A 98 -3.72 0.17 2.60
CA GLN A 98 -2.57 -0.68 2.28
C GLN A 98 -2.94 -1.90 1.43
N CYS A 99 -4.13 -2.50 1.65
CA CYS A 99 -4.63 -3.56 0.78
C CYS A 99 -4.80 -3.08 -0.66
N ALA A 100 -5.35 -1.87 -0.86
CA ALA A 100 -5.49 -1.26 -2.17
C ALA A 100 -4.13 -0.97 -2.81
N VAL A 101 -3.20 -0.35 -2.08
CA VAL A 101 -1.82 -0.09 -2.58
C VAL A 101 -1.12 -1.39 -2.97
N GLY A 102 -1.26 -2.45 -2.16
CA GLY A 102 -0.71 -3.77 -2.46
C GLY A 102 -1.34 -4.41 -3.71
N ALA A 103 -2.64 -4.23 -3.92
CA ALA A 103 -3.33 -4.69 -5.13
C ALA A 103 -2.88 -3.90 -6.38
N ILE A 104 -2.67 -2.58 -6.27
CA ILE A 104 -2.07 -1.77 -7.34
C ILE A 104 -0.66 -2.27 -7.66
N LEU A 105 0.15 -2.60 -6.64
CA LEU A 105 1.49 -3.13 -6.85
C LEU A 105 1.47 -4.44 -7.66
N CYS A 106 0.52 -5.33 -7.40
CA CYS A 106 0.35 -6.54 -8.22
C CYS A 106 0.09 -6.22 -9.70
N LEU A 107 -0.74 -5.19 -10.00
CA LEU A 107 -0.95 -4.73 -11.36
C LEU A 107 0.33 -4.16 -11.97
N LEU A 108 1.05 -3.32 -11.23
CA LEU A 108 2.29 -2.70 -11.71
C LEU A 108 3.36 -3.75 -12.01
N VAL A 109 3.50 -4.77 -11.16
CA VAL A 109 4.41 -5.90 -11.40
C VAL A 109 4.01 -6.69 -12.64
N PHE A 110 2.71 -6.94 -12.83
CA PHE A 110 2.21 -7.61 -14.04
C PHE A 110 2.53 -6.81 -15.31
N LEU A 111 2.24 -5.50 -15.31
CA LEU A 111 2.52 -4.61 -16.43
C LEU A 111 4.03 -4.47 -16.69
N LEU A 112 4.84 -4.43 -15.63
CA LEU A 112 6.29 -4.43 -15.73
C LEU A 112 6.80 -5.74 -16.34
N ALA A 113 6.27 -6.89 -15.92
CA ALA A 113 6.63 -8.18 -16.47
C ALA A 113 6.28 -8.27 -17.96
N GLN A 114 5.11 -7.77 -18.37
CA GLN A 114 4.78 -7.65 -19.78
C GLN A 114 5.82 -6.82 -20.52
N ARG A 115 6.14 -5.62 -20.03
CA ARG A 115 7.13 -4.76 -20.69
C ARG A 115 8.53 -5.35 -20.78
N VAL A 116 8.97 -6.10 -19.77
CA VAL A 116 10.32 -6.69 -19.70
C VAL A 116 10.42 -7.96 -20.53
N PHE A 117 9.36 -8.78 -20.58
CA PHE A 117 9.38 -10.09 -21.23
C PHE A 117 8.65 -10.12 -22.58
N ASP A 118 7.98 -9.05 -23.01
CA ASP A 118 7.34 -8.95 -24.35
C ASP A 118 8.34 -8.88 -25.51
N GLU A 119 9.66 -8.84 -25.28
CA GLU A 119 10.66 -8.82 -26.36
C GLU A 119 11.28 -10.18 -26.70
N ARG A 120 10.74 -11.33 -26.25
CA ARG A 120 11.22 -12.64 -26.72
C ARG A 120 10.11 -13.69 -26.86
N ALA A 121 9.44 -13.65 -28.01
CA ALA A 121 8.93 -14.83 -28.73
C ALA A 121 9.55 -14.84 -30.13
#